data_AF-A0A4C1ZQD2-F1
#
_entry.id   AF-A0A4C1ZQD2-F1
#
_cell.length_a   1.000
_cell.length_b   1.000
_cell.length_c   1.000
_cell.angle_alpha   90.00
_cell.angle_beta   90.00
_cell.angle_gamma   90.00
#
_symmetry.space_group_name_H-M   'P 1'
#
loop_
_entity.id
_entity.type
_entity.pdbx_description
1 polymer ?
#
loop_
_entity_poly.entity_id
_entity_poly.type
_entity_poly.pdbx_seq_one_letter_code
_entity_poly.pdbx_strand_id
1 'polypeptide(L)'
;MKTRFSKNEVGGRRIPRTLMEARVPVVPHWLCQLSYGEALTSNMFCGGHFLIGGVSSCQGDSGGPAVWRGTALGVVSFARGCALPLSPTVFTNLATLRDWITDNTGVYEMFLMGYQFRVLSPIFTIHWGLQTRRMRPLWREKQNERNRKHFETFKRELFARYRRDPLHLLRRPGPAQAAQKKPPA
;
A
#
# COMPACT_ATOMS: atom_id res chain seq x y z
N MET A 1 15.98 7.85 -5.19
CA MET A 1 15.22 6.62 -4.87
C MET A 1 16.17 5.43 -4.89
N LYS A 2 15.93 4.40 -4.08
CA LYS A 2 16.64 3.11 -4.10
C LYS A 2 15.79 2.09 -4.83
N THR A 3 16.38 1.34 -5.75
CA THR A 3 15.70 0.31 -6.53
C THR A 3 16.51 -0.96 -6.46
N ARG A 4 15.83 -2.10 -6.38
CA ARG A 4 16.46 -3.41 -6.29
C ARG A 4 16.51 -4.01 -7.68
N PHE A 5 17.71 -4.44 -8.10
CA PHE A 5 17.97 -4.92 -9.44
C PHE A 5 18.51 -6.36 -9.43
N SER A 6 18.30 -7.04 -10.54
CA SER A 6 18.61 -8.44 -10.83
C SER A 6 19.51 -8.50 -12.06
N LYS A 7 20.12 -7.38 -12.49
CA LYS A 7 21.06 -7.37 -13.60
C LYS A 7 22.14 -6.33 -13.40
N ASN A 8 23.38 -6.73 -13.70
CA ASN A 8 24.56 -5.91 -13.46
C ASN A 8 24.89 -4.98 -14.64
N GLU A 9 24.58 -5.37 -15.88
CA GLU A 9 24.99 -4.64 -17.09
C GLU A 9 24.04 -4.85 -18.28
N VAL A 10 24.07 -3.90 -19.22
CA VAL A 10 23.41 -4.00 -20.53
C VAL A 10 24.02 -5.16 -21.30
N GLY A 11 23.20 -6.14 -21.71
CA GLY A 11 23.67 -7.29 -22.49
C GLY A 11 24.25 -8.46 -21.69
N GLY A 12 24.38 -8.35 -20.36
CA GLY A 12 24.79 -9.48 -19.52
C GLY A 12 23.79 -10.65 -19.62
N ARG A 13 24.19 -11.83 -20.10
CA ARG A 13 23.31 -13.01 -20.15
C ARG A 13 23.00 -13.62 -18.78
N ARG A 14 23.72 -13.21 -17.72
CA ARG A 14 23.62 -13.80 -16.38
C ARG A 14 23.00 -12.83 -15.38
N ILE A 15 21.94 -13.30 -14.72
CA ILE A 15 21.35 -12.69 -13.52
C ILE A 15 22.32 -12.95 -12.36
N PRO A 16 22.67 -11.94 -11.54
CA PRO A 16 23.54 -12.11 -10.39
C PRO A 16 22.85 -13.02 -9.35
N ARG A 17 23.65 -13.85 -8.67
CA ARG A 17 23.16 -14.72 -7.58
C ARG A 17 22.75 -13.93 -6.34
N THR A 18 23.26 -12.71 -6.22
CA THR A 18 22.98 -11.78 -5.15
C THR A 18 22.13 -10.64 -5.65
N LEU A 19 21.21 -10.20 -4.80
CA LEU A 19 20.24 -9.18 -5.11
C LEU A 19 20.90 -7.80 -5.06
N MET A 20 20.80 -7.04 -6.15
CA MET A 20 21.49 -5.77 -6.31
C MET A 20 20.61 -4.60 -5.87
N GLU A 21 21.23 -3.46 -5.59
CA GLU A 21 20.54 -2.20 -5.30
C GLU A 21 21.27 -1.06 -6.00
N ALA A 22 20.53 -0.10 -6.54
CA ALA A 22 21.12 1.16 -6.98
C ALA A 22 20.29 2.37 -6.55
N ARG A 23 20.94 3.53 -6.54
CA ARG A 23 20.27 4.82 -6.33
C ARG A 23 20.11 5.51 -7.66
N VAL A 24 18.87 5.91 -7.95
CA VAL A 24 18.53 6.65 -9.17
C VAL A 24 17.77 7.94 -8.82
N PRO A 25 18.01 9.03 -9.56
CA PRO A 25 17.21 10.25 -9.43
C PRO A 25 15.83 10.03 -10.06
N VAL A 26 14.84 10.79 -9.59
CA VAL A 26 13.52 10.86 -10.24
C VAL A 26 13.65 11.80 -11.42
N VAL A 27 13.12 11.40 -12.58
CA VAL A 27 13.10 12.20 -13.80
C VAL A 27 11.80 12.99 -13.84
N PRO A 28 11.83 14.30 -14.13
CA PRO A 28 10.60 15.09 -14.32
C PRO A 28 9.67 14.46 -15.35
N HIS A 29 8.36 14.48 -15.08
CA HIS A 29 7.38 13.80 -15.93
C HIS A 29 7.43 14.27 -17.39
N TRP A 30 7.52 15.58 -17.62
CA TRP A 30 7.64 16.17 -18.96
C TRP A 30 8.88 15.66 -19.71
N LEU A 31 10.00 15.47 -19.01
CA LEU A 31 11.23 14.98 -19.61
C LEU A 31 11.10 13.49 -19.96
N CYS A 32 10.40 12.72 -19.14
CA CYS A 32 10.09 11.34 -19.46
C CYS A 32 9.07 11.20 -20.61
N GLN A 33 8.13 12.13 -20.74
CA GLN A 33 7.18 12.19 -21.84
C GLN A 33 7.90 12.33 -23.19
N LEU A 34 9.03 13.04 -23.24
CA LEU A 34 9.85 13.14 -24.45
C LEU A 34 10.37 11.78 -24.93
N SER A 35 10.60 10.83 -24.01
CA SER A 35 11.04 9.47 -24.35
C SER A 35 9.89 8.57 -24.77
N TYR A 36 8.77 8.61 -24.05
CA TYR A 36 7.72 7.58 -24.16
C TYR A 36 6.42 8.06 -24.82
N GLY A 37 6.22 9.37 -24.98
CA GLY A 37 5.01 9.96 -25.55
C GLY A 37 3.75 9.47 -24.83
N GLU A 38 2.69 9.25 -25.60
CA GLU A 38 1.38 8.77 -25.11
C GLU A 38 1.41 7.45 -24.33
N ALA A 39 2.51 6.68 -24.41
CA ALA A 39 2.65 5.47 -23.61
C ALA A 39 2.89 5.77 -22.12
N LEU A 40 3.31 6.98 -21.76
CA LEU A 40 3.48 7.41 -20.38
C LEU A 40 2.18 8.03 -19.88
N THR A 41 1.63 7.45 -18.81
CA THR A 41 0.39 7.91 -18.18
C THR A 41 0.66 8.64 -16.86
N SER A 42 -0.34 9.36 -16.33
CA SER A 42 -0.26 10.00 -15.01
C SER A 42 -0.05 9.02 -13.85
N ASN A 43 -0.36 7.73 -14.06
CA ASN A 43 -0.11 6.65 -13.10
C ASN A 43 1.32 6.13 -13.12
N MET A 44 2.23 6.82 -13.81
CA MET A 44 3.61 6.42 -13.98
C MET A 44 4.56 7.58 -13.66
N PHE A 45 5.76 7.23 -13.23
CA PHE A 45 6.88 8.16 -13.10
C PHE A 45 8.16 7.49 -13.55
N CYS A 46 9.20 8.28 -13.79
CA CYS A 46 10.45 7.76 -14.33
C CYS A 46 11.61 7.99 -13.38
N GLY A 47 12.59 7.09 -13.44
CA GLY A 47 13.81 7.18 -12.64
C GLY A 47 15.02 6.68 -13.41
N GLY A 48 16.16 7.31 -13.15
CA GLY A 48 17.41 7.05 -13.85
C GLY A 48 18.08 8.33 -14.32
N HIS A 49 19.33 8.21 -14.75
CA HIS A 49 20.06 9.35 -15.31
C HIS A 49 19.64 9.56 -16.77
N PHE A 50 18.72 10.49 -17.01
CA PHE A 50 18.09 10.68 -18.31
C PHE A 50 19.07 10.85 -19.48
N LEU A 51 20.06 11.74 -19.37
CA LEU A 51 20.96 12.06 -20.48
C LEU A 51 22.05 11.02 -20.72
N ILE A 52 22.61 10.45 -19.64
CA ILE A 52 23.79 9.58 -19.71
C ILE A 52 23.47 8.09 -19.61
N GLY A 53 22.28 7.72 -19.13
CA GLY A 53 21.91 6.32 -18.88
C GLY A 53 22.75 5.68 -17.76
N GLY A 54 23.27 4.48 -18.02
CA GLY A 54 24.21 3.76 -17.15
C GLY A 54 23.56 2.95 -16.02
N VAL A 55 22.63 3.53 -15.25
CA VAL A 55 21.95 2.85 -14.15
C VAL A 55 20.44 2.82 -14.38
N SER A 56 19.87 1.62 -14.53
CA SER A 56 18.42 1.42 -14.71
C SER A 56 17.99 0.03 -14.22
N SER A 57 16.67 -0.19 -14.18
CA SER A 57 16.13 -1.55 -14.13
C SER A 57 16.40 -2.31 -15.44
N CYS A 58 16.38 -3.63 -15.38
CA CYS A 58 16.45 -4.46 -16.57
C CYS A 58 15.56 -5.70 -16.48
N GLN A 59 15.73 -6.63 -17.40
CA GLN A 59 15.01 -7.89 -17.45
C GLN A 59 15.18 -8.66 -16.13
N GLY A 60 14.06 -9.08 -15.54
CA GLY A 60 13.99 -9.72 -14.23
C GLY A 60 13.66 -8.77 -13.07
N ASP A 61 13.63 -7.45 -13.29
CA ASP A 61 13.32 -6.47 -12.24
C ASP A 61 11.86 -6.05 -12.18
N SER A 62 11.06 -6.40 -13.19
CA SER A 62 9.65 -6.06 -13.25
C SER A 62 8.91 -6.58 -12.01
N GLY A 63 8.08 -5.72 -11.41
CA GLY A 63 7.44 -6.00 -10.12
C GLY A 63 8.28 -5.65 -8.88
N GLY A 64 9.57 -5.33 -9.06
CA GLY A 64 10.46 -4.92 -7.98
C GLY A 64 10.10 -3.54 -7.39
N PRO A 65 10.38 -3.30 -6.10
CA PRO A 65 10.01 -2.06 -5.45
C PRO A 65 11.00 -0.92 -5.71
N ALA A 66 10.44 0.28 -5.84
CA ALA A 66 11.15 1.54 -5.88
C ALA A 66 10.93 2.27 -4.55
N VAL A 67 11.97 2.44 -3.74
CA VAL A 67 11.84 2.82 -2.32
C VAL A 67 12.56 4.14 -2.02
N TRP A 68 11.95 4.96 -1.19
CA TRP A 68 12.57 6.15 -0.62
C TRP A 68 12.35 6.19 0.88
N ARG A 69 13.45 6.25 1.65
CA ARG A 69 13.42 6.29 3.13
C ARG A 69 12.52 5.22 3.77
N GLY A 70 12.51 4.01 3.20
CA GLY A 70 11.70 2.89 3.69
C GLY A 70 10.26 2.84 3.17
N THR A 71 9.82 3.85 2.40
CA THR A 71 8.50 3.89 1.77
C THR A 71 8.57 3.47 0.31
N ALA A 72 7.70 2.54 -0.11
CA ALA A 72 7.55 2.20 -1.52
C ALA A 72 6.86 3.35 -2.26
N LEU A 73 7.54 3.92 -3.25
CA LEU A 73 7.03 4.97 -4.14
C LEU A 73 6.50 4.41 -5.45
N GLY A 74 7.08 3.29 -5.90
CA GLY A 74 6.74 2.71 -7.19
C GLY A 74 7.06 1.24 -7.33
N VAL A 75 6.59 0.69 -8.44
CA VAL A 75 6.86 -0.68 -8.87
C VAL A 75 7.53 -0.62 -10.24
N VAL A 76 8.66 -1.31 -10.42
CA VAL A 76 9.36 -1.37 -11.71
C VAL A 76 8.42 -1.93 -12.77
N SER A 77 8.27 -1.21 -13.88
CA SER A 77 7.37 -1.61 -14.96
C SER A 77 8.14 -1.97 -16.23
N PHE A 78 8.65 -0.97 -16.97
CA PHE A 78 9.33 -1.18 -18.24
C PHE A 78 10.37 -0.09 -18.56
N ALA A 79 11.16 -0.32 -19.59
CA ALA A 79 12.04 0.66 -20.23
C ALA A 79 12.31 0.24 -21.68
N ARG A 80 12.72 1.16 -22.57
CA ARG A 80 13.25 0.78 -23.89
C ARG A 80 14.73 0.41 -23.73
N GLY A 81 15.01 -0.89 -23.68
CA GLY A 81 16.35 -1.38 -23.36
C GLY A 81 16.73 -1.15 -21.90
N CYS A 82 17.99 -1.39 -21.56
CA CYS A 82 18.51 -1.22 -20.21
C CYS A 82 19.65 -0.21 -20.23
N ALA A 83 19.66 0.69 -19.25
CA ALA A 83 20.67 1.71 -18.98
C ALA A 83 21.03 2.57 -20.20
N LEU A 84 20.09 2.73 -21.14
CA LEU A 84 20.28 3.56 -22.31
C LEU A 84 20.05 5.03 -21.99
N PRO A 85 20.85 5.95 -22.57
CA PRO A 85 20.52 7.36 -22.66
C PRO A 85 19.11 7.58 -23.20
N LEU A 86 18.43 8.61 -22.70
CA LEU A 86 17.09 9.03 -23.11
C LEU A 86 16.01 7.95 -22.92
N SER A 87 16.30 6.89 -22.14
CA SER A 87 15.38 5.80 -21.86
C SER A 87 15.38 5.49 -20.36
N PRO A 88 14.83 6.40 -19.53
CA PRO A 88 14.75 6.16 -18.09
C PRO A 88 13.79 5.00 -17.79
N THR A 89 14.00 4.31 -16.66
CA THR A 89 13.06 3.28 -16.20
C THR A 89 11.72 3.90 -15.84
N VAL A 90 10.65 3.30 -16.32
CA VAL A 90 9.26 3.63 -15.96
C VAL A 90 8.84 2.79 -14.77
N PHE A 91 8.30 3.47 -13.76
CA PHE A 91 7.73 2.90 -12.55
C PHE A 91 6.24 3.23 -12.49
N THR A 92 5.44 2.29 -12.00
CA THR A 92 4.06 2.58 -11.58
C THR A 92 4.10 3.50 -10.36
N ASN A 93 3.30 4.56 -10.35
CA ASN A 93 3.20 5.51 -9.26
C ASN A 93 2.26 4.99 -8.17
N LEU A 94 2.81 4.54 -7.03
CA LEU A 94 1.98 4.03 -5.94
C LEU A 94 1.16 5.13 -5.26
N ALA A 95 1.56 6.41 -5.36
CA ALA A 95 0.81 7.51 -4.78
C ALA A 95 -0.53 7.75 -5.49
N THR A 96 -0.57 7.59 -6.81
CA THR A 96 -1.82 7.75 -7.60
C THR A 96 -2.71 6.52 -7.53
N LEU A 97 -2.14 5.35 -7.25
CA LEU A 97 -2.88 4.09 -7.11
C LEU A 97 -3.29 3.77 -5.67
N ARG A 98 -3.10 4.69 -4.71
CA ARG A 98 -3.42 4.42 -3.29
C ARG A 98 -4.86 3.98 -3.11
N ASP A 99 -5.80 4.69 -3.71
CA ASP A 99 -7.24 4.38 -3.59
C ASP A 99 -7.55 2.99 -4.15
N TRP A 100 -7.05 2.69 -5.36
CA TRP A 100 -7.18 1.36 -5.95
C TRP A 100 -6.58 0.25 -5.07
N ILE A 101 -5.40 0.48 -4.50
CA ILE A 101 -4.76 -0.47 -3.58
C ILE A 101 -5.63 -0.66 -2.34
N THR A 102 -6.09 0.42 -1.72
CA THR A 102 -6.96 0.39 -0.54
C THR A 102 -8.28 -0.32 -0.84
N ASP A 103 -8.90 -0.07 -1.99
CA ASP A 103 -10.17 -0.71 -2.38
C ASP A 103 -10.02 -2.21 -2.60
N ASN A 104 -8.94 -2.64 -3.27
CA ASN A 104 -8.74 -4.06 -3.61
C ASN A 104 -8.13 -4.88 -2.47
N THR A 105 -7.40 -4.25 -1.56
CA THR A 105 -6.81 -4.93 -0.39
C THR A 105 -7.64 -4.76 0.88
N GLY A 106 -8.60 -3.83 0.86
CA GLY A 106 -9.32 -3.24 1.99
C GLY A 106 -8.41 -2.71 3.10
N VAL A 107 -7.14 -2.41 2.80
CA VAL A 107 -6.21 -1.77 3.74
C VAL A 107 -6.59 -0.29 3.84
N TYR A 108 -7.43 0.06 4.81
CA TYR A 108 -7.77 1.46 5.10
C TYR A 108 -6.77 2.08 6.09
N GLU A 109 -6.30 3.30 5.79
CA GLU A 109 -6.02 4.30 6.82
C GLU A 109 -7.35 5.01 7.13
N MET A 110 -7.89 4.90 8.34
CA MET A 110 -9.08 5.68 8.69
C MET A 110 -8.70 6.89 9.55
N PHE A 111 -8.91 8.09 9.02
CA PHE A 111 -8.84 9.35 9.75
C PHE A 111 -10.26 9.82 10.06
N LEU A 112 -10.61 10.00 11.34
CA LEU A 112 -11.90 10.56 11.73
C LEU A 112 -11.71 11.70 12.72
N MET A 113 -12.12 12.91 12.32
CA MET A 113 -12.15 14.10 13.18
C MET A 113 -10.80 14.42 13.88
N GLY A 114 -9.67 14.14 13.23
CA GLY A 114 -8.31 14.34 13.76
C GLY A 114 -7.69 13.12 14.46
N TYR A 115 -8.37 11.98 14.49
CA TYR A 115 -7.89 10.74 15.10
C TYR A 115 -7.56 9.68 14.04
N GLN A 116 -6.42 9.01 14.18
CA GLN A 116 -5.97 7.90 13.33
C GLN A 116 -6.45 6.56 13.89
N PHE A 117 -7.26 5.84 13.12
CA PHE A 117 -7.74 4.50 13.47
C PHE A 117 -7.07 3.43 12.62
N ARG A 118 -6.61 2.38 13.31
CA ARG A 118 -6.16 1.14 12.68
C ARG A 118 -7.37 0.23 12.48
N VAL A 119 -7.99 0.28 11.31
CA VAL A 119 -8.94 -0.75 10.90
C VAL A 119 -8.16 -1.78 10.09
N LEU A 120 -8.26 -3.04 10.51
CA LEU A 120 -7.61 -4.17 9.87
C LEU A 120 -7.97 -4.22 8.39
N SER A 121 -6.98 -4.48 7.55
CA SER A 121 -7.23 -4.90 6.18
C SER A 121 -7.95 -6.26 6.13
N PRO A 122 -8.74 -6.49 5.08
CA PRO A 122 -9.15 -7.80 4.62
C PRO A 122 -8.00 -8.76 4.30
N ILE A 123 -6.77 -8.28 4.03
CA ILE A 123 -5.59 -9.17 3.93
C ILE A 123 -5.36 -9.97 5.24
N PHE A 124 -5.86 -9.51 6.40
CA PHE A 124 -5.84 -10.27 7.66
C PHE A 124 -7.17 -10.89 8.09
N THR A 125 -8.23 -10.79 7.27
CA THR A 125 -9.46 -11.58 7.43
C THR A 125 -9.46 -12.87 6.60
N ILE A 126 -8.60 -13.04 5.60
CA ILE A 126 -8.62 -14.27 4.76
C ILE A 126 -8.21 -15.53 5.55
N HIS A 127 -7.42 -15.45 6.63
CA HIS A 127 -7.15 -16.65 7.45
C HIS A 127 -8.02 -16.78 8.71
N TRP A 128 -8.72 -15.75 9.18
CA TRP A 128 -9.39 -15.83 10.50
C TRP A 128 -10.62 -14.90 10.66
N GLY A 129 -11.23 -14.48 9.55
CA GLY A 129 -12.47 -13.69 9.52
C GLY A 129 -13.75 -14.47 9.85
N LEU A 130 -13.65 -15.79 10.08
CA LEU A 130 -14.77 -16.64 10.50
C LEU A 130 -14.50 -17.38 11.81
N GLN A 131 -13.69 -16.80 12.70
CA GLN A 131 -13.63 -17.30 14.07
C GLN A 131 -14.82 -16.78 14.86
N THR A 132 -15.73 -17.71 15.15
CA THR A 132 -16.59 -17.58 16.32
C THR A 132 -15.72 -17.21 17.54
N ARG A 133 -16.29 -16.45 18.48
CA ARG A 133 -15.56 -15.94 19.67
C ARG A 133 -14.76 -17.02 20.41
N ARG A 134 -15.13 -18.29 20.26
CA ARG A 134 -14.47 -19.46 20.86
C ARG A 134 -13.12 -19.86 20.23
N MET A 135 -12.85 -19.52 18.97
CA MET A 135 -11.61 -19.96 18.30
C MET A 135 -10.50 -18.91 18.33
N ARG A 136 -10.81 -17.65 18.67
CA ARG A 136 -9.88 -16.52 18.51
C ARG A 136 -8.59 -16.74 19.32
N PRO A 137 -7.41 -16.66 18.69
CA PRO A 137 -6.16 -16.72 19.43
C PRO A 137 -6.04 -15.48 20.33
N LEU A 138 -5.41 -15.64 21.48
CA LEU A 138 -5.31 -14.62 22.53
C LEU A 138 -4.80 -13.27 22.01
N TRP A 139 -3.87 -13.26 21.05
CA TRP A 139 -3.34 -12.02 20.46
C TRP A 139 -4.42 -11.23 19.69
N ARG A 140 -5.35 -11.91 19.03
CA ARG A 140 -6.45 -11.30 18.27
C ARG A 140 -7.56 -10.80 19.20
N GLU A 141 -7.78 -11.48 20.33
CA GLU A 141 -8.66 -10.96 21.39
C GLU A 141 -8.08 -9.71 22.02
N LYS A 142 -6.80 -9.73 22.41
CA LYS A 142 -6.09 -8.58 22.98
C LYS A 142 -6.07 -7.37 22.03
N GLN A 143 -5.92 -7.61 20.73
CA GLN A 143 -5.98 -6.57 19.70
C GLN A 143 -7.39 -6.00 19.55
N ASN A 144 -8.42 -6.84 19.48
CA ASN A 144 -9.81 -6.38 19.41
C ASN A 144 -10.22 -5.61 20.67
N GLU A 145 -9.71 -5.99 21.84
CA GLU A 145 -9.93 -5.25 23.08
C GLU A 145 -9.31 -3.86 23.04
N ARG A 146 -8.08 -3.73 22.50
CA ARG A 146 -7.43 -2.42 22.28
C ARG A 146 -8.18 -1.56 21.28
N ASN A 147 -8.59 -2.14 20.13
CA ASN A 147 -9.38 -1.43 19.14
C ASN A 147 -10.72 -0.95 19.71
N ARG A 148 -11.35 -1.78 20.54
CA ARG A 148 -12.58 -1.43 21.25
C ARG A 148 -12.34 -0.29 22.24
N LYS A 149 -11.25 -0.30 23.00
CA LYS A 149 -10.88 0.82 23.90
C LYS A 149 -10.69 2.13 23.13
N HIS A 150 -9.96 2.11 22.02
CA HIS A 150 -9.80 3.30 21.18
C HIS A 150 -11.12 3.80 20.59
N PHE A 151 -11.99 2.89 20.14
CA PHE A 151 -13.31 3.25 19.65
C PHE A 151 -14.22 3.80 20.76
N GLU A 152 -14.16 3.25 21.97
CA GLU A 152 -14.89 3.79 23.12
C GLU A 152 -14.41 5.19 23.51
N THR A 153 -13.10 5.44 23.53
CA THR A 153 -12.54 6.78 23.76
C THR A 153 -13.01 7.77 22.71
N PHE A 154 -12.92 7.39 21.43
CA PHE A 154 -13.41 8.21 20.32
C PHE A 154 -14.90 8.55 20.47
N LYS A 155 -15.74 7.58 20.81
CA LYS A 155 -17.18 7.83 21.02
C LYS A 155 -17.44 8.83 22.15
N ARG A 156 -16.66 8.75 23.24
CA ARG A 156 -16.77 9.68 24.37
C ARG A 156 -16.31 11.08 23.99
N GLU A 157 -15.21 11.21 23.24
CA GLU A 157 -14.69 12.50 22.78
C GLU A 157 -15.65 13.15 21.77
N LEU A 158 -16.24 12.36 20.85
CA LEU A 158 -17.26 12.83 19.93
C LEU A 158 -18.47 13.37 20.69
N PHE A 159 -18.96 12.62 21.68
CA PHE A 159 -20.09 13.04 22.51
C PHE A 159 -19.75 14.28 23.35
N ALA A 160 -18.56 14.35 23.94
CA ALA A 160 -18.12 15.50 24.72
C ALA A 160 -18.00 16.76 23.85
N ARG A 161 -17.50 16.62 22.62
CA ARG A 161 -17.32 17.74 21.68
C ARG A 161 -18.63 18.28 21.14
N TYR A 162 -19.56 17.40 20.78
CA TYR A 162 -20.81 17.81 20.13
C TYR A 162 -22.04 17.82 21.05
N ARG A 163 -21.87 17.39 22.32
CA ARG A 163 -22.93 17.23 23.34
C ARG A 163 -24.14 16.43 22.85
N ARG A 164 -23.95 15.61 21.82
CA ARG A 164 -24.94 14.75 21.15
C ARG A 164 -24.22 13.52 20.61
N ASP A 165 -24.97 12.43 20.38
CA ASP A 165 -24.47 11.21 19.74
C ASP A 165 -25.04 11.13 18.30
N PRO A 166 -24.50 11.90 17.35
CA PRO A 166 -25.08 12.04 16.01
C PRO A 166 -25.06 10.73 15.21
N LEU A 167 -24.22 9.77 15.60
CA LEU A 167 -24.04 8.49 14.93
C LEU A 167 -24.58 7.29 15.74
N HIS A 168 -25.29 7.55 16.84
CA HIS A 168 -25.85 6.55 17.75
C HIS A 168 -24.84 5.50 18.26
N LEU A 169 -23.56 5.86 18.34
CA LEU A 169 -22.47 4.94 18.64
C LEU A 169 -22.44 4.48 20.11
N LEU A 170 -23.08 5.25 20.99
CA LEU A 170 -23.21 4.96 22.42
C LEU A 170 -24.49 4.15 22.74
N ARG A 171 -25.41 4.03 21.78
CA ARG A 171 -26.65 3.26 21.95
C ARG A 171 -26.35 1.77 21.87
N ARG A 172 -26.69 1.00 22.92
CA ARG A 172 -26.64 -0.48 22.83
C ARG A 172 -27.78 -0.97 21.92
N PRO A 173 -27.55 -1.96 21.05
CA PRO A 173 -28.65 -2.53 20.26
C PRO A 173 -29.69 -3.15 21.20
N GLY A 174 -30.96 -2.84 20.95
CA GLY A 174 -32.09 -3.32 21.76
C GLY A 174 -32.31 -4.84 21.63
N PRO A 175 -33.07 -5.44 22.55
CA PRO A 175 -33.19 -6.91 22.71
C PRO A 175 -33.75 -7.66 21.49
N ALA A 176 -34.33 -6.98 20.49
CA ALA A 176 -35.02 -7.63 19.39
C ALA A 176 -34.11 -8.22 18.28
N GLN A 177 -32.82 -7.90 18.23
CA GLN A 177 -31.94 -8.37 17.15
C GLN A 177 -30.97 -9.50 17.55
N ALA A 178 -30.99 -9.93 18.81
CA ALA A 178 -30.11 -11.00 19.30
C ALA A 178 -30.74 -12.41 19.25
N ALA A 179 -32.03 -12.54 18.92
CA ALA A 179 -32.80 -13.78 19.10
C ALA A 179 -32.76 -14.77 17.92
N GLN A 180 -32.15 -14.45 16.77
CA GLN A 180 -32.07 -15.37 15.64
C GLN A 180 -30.62 -15.70 15.31
N LYS A 181 -30.02 -16.59 16.11
CA LYS A 181 -28.93 -17.53 15.74
C LYS A 181 -28.43 -18.25 17.01
N LYS A 182 -29.22 -19.20 17.49
CA LYS A 182 -28.67 -20.32 18.28
C LYS A 182 -29.12 -21.60 17.57
N PRO A 183 -28.22 -22.30 16.85
CA PRO A 183 -28.54 -23.65 16.40
C PRO A 183 -28.62 -24.60 17.61
N PRO A 184 -29.51 -25.61 17.56
CA PRO A 184 -29.66 -26.65 18.57
C PRO A 184 -28.45 -27.60 18.60
N ALA A 185 -28.39 -28.37 19.69
CA ALA A 185 -27.29 -29.23 20.12
C ALA A 185 -26.87 -30.29 19.09
#